data_AF-A0A1I1KRI5-F1
#
_entry.id   AF-A0A1I1KRI5-F1
#
_cell.length_a   1.000
_cell.length_b   1.000
_cell.length_c   1.000
_cell.angle_alpha   90.00
_cell.angle_beta   90.00
_cell.angle_gamma   90.00
#
_symmetry.space_group_name_H-M   'P 1'
#
loop_
_entity.id
_entity.type
_entity.pdbx_description
1 polymer ?
#
loop_
_entity_poly.entity_id
_entity_poly.type
_entity_poly.pdbx_seq_one_letter_code
_entity_poly.pdbx_strand_id
1 'polypeptide(L)'
;MSQLRTFLAGATTMAALLAAIAALSGAADPGRRASFDEITVGRINIVEPDGTKRIILSNKAQFPGDFMQGKEGARPDRRAFAGMLFINEEGTENGGLIQKGSVGADGKIDSGLSLTFDRFRQDQALQLMNNDSATYQMTGIKINDVPHFALTSMADIERFGEEAGKLPEAEQRAYRQKLAEAGRLSQNRIWLGNTGAKGSALQLKDARGRTRMMLLVTADGKAEIQMLDETGKVSKSITPGSKE
;
A
#
# COMPACT_ATOMS: atom_id res chain seq x y z
N MET A 1 64.82 28.41 29.44
CA MET A 1 63.66 29.12 28.85
C MET A 1 63.00 28.42 27.64
N SER A 2 63.48 27.25 27.18
CA SER A 2 62.97 26.58 25.97
C SER A 2 61.77 25.65 26.22
N GLN A 3 61.85 24.75 27.21
CA GLN A 3 60.84 23.69 27.35
C GLN A 3 59.46 24.15 27.84
N LEU A 4 59.40 25.18 28.70
CA LEU A 4 58.12 25.72 29.18
C LEU A 4 57.32 26.41 28.07
N ARG A 5 58.01 27.07 27.12
CA ARG A 5 57.37 27.70 25.95
C ARG A 5 56.83 26.64 24.99
N THR A 6 57.56 25.56 24.77
CA THR A 6 57.12 24.44 23.93
C THR A 6 55.92 23.70 24.56
N PHE A 7 55.94 23.48 25.87
CA PHE A 7 54.83 22.85 26.59
C PHE A 7 53.56 23.70 26.54
N LEU A 8 53.68 25.01 26.81
CA LEU A 8 52.55 25.94 26.74
C LEU A 8 52.00 26.05 25.31
N ALA A 9 52.86 26.10 24.29
CA ALA A 9 52.45 26.12 22.88
C ALA A 9 51.71 24.84 22.47
N GLY A 10 52.17 23.67 22.93
CA GLY A 10 51.50 22.39 22.72
C GLY A 10 50.12 22.33 23.39
N ALA A 11 50.03 22.79 24.65
CA ALA A 11 48.77 22.85 25.39
C ALA A 11 47.76 23.80 24.75
N THR A 12 48.18 24.99 24.28
CA THR A 12 47.30 25.92 23.55
C THR A 12 46.84 25.36 22.21
N THR A 13 47.70 24.64 21.49
CA THR A 13 47.33 24.02 20.21
C THR A 13 46.31 22.91 20.43
N MET A 14 46.51 22.07 21.46
CA MET A 14 45.58 20.99 21.79
C MET A 14 44.25 21.51 22.32
N ALA A 15 44.26 22.56 23.16
CA ALA A 15 43.04 23.21 23.63
C ALA A 15 42.27 23.88 22.48
N ALA A 16 42.96 24.55 21.55
CA ALA A 16 42.34 25.12 20.36
C ALA A 16 41.75 24.05 19.44
N LEU A 17 42.44 22.92 19.28
CA LEU A 17 41.95 21.79 18.49
C LEU A 17 40.72 21.15 19.13
N LEU A 18 40.72 20.94 20.45
CA LEU A 18 39.58 20.40 21.20
C LEU A 18 38.39 21.37 21.18
N ALA A 19 38.63 22.68 21.30
CA ALA A 19 37.60 23.70 21.16
C ALA A 19 37.03 23.77 19.74
N ALA A 20 37.88 23.64 18.71
CA ALA A 20 37.43 23.57 17.32
C ALA A 20 36.58 22.32 17.09
N ILE A 21 37.02 21.15 17.55
CA ILE A 21 36.26 19.89 17.45
C ILE A 21 34.92 20.01 18.19
N ALA A 22 34.90 20.56 19.41
CA ALA A 22 33.67 20.79 20.18
C ALA A 22 32.73 21.81 19.50
N ALA A 23 33.25 22.85 18.85
CA ALA A 23 32.43 23.80 18.09
C ALA A 23 31.89 23.20 16.77
N LEU A 24 32.67 22.33 16.12
CA LEU A 24 32.28 21.63 14.88
C LEU A 24 31.32 20.45 15.13
N SER A 25 31.36 19.84 16.32
CA SER A 25 30.50 18.71 16.71
C SER A 25 29.34 19.09 17.63
N GLY A 26 29.41 20.26 18.28
CA GLY A 26 28.46 20.74 19.28
C GLY A 26 27.36 21.67 18.75
N ALA A 27 27.36 21.98 17.45
CA ALA A 27 26.18 22.57 16.80
C ALA A 27 25.13 21.47 16.54
N ALA A 28 24.62 20.87 17.62
CA ALA A 28 23.36 20.14 17.56
C ALA A 28 22.30 21.15 17.10
N ASP A 29 21.83 21.00 15.86
CA ASP A 29 20.97 21.98 15.22
C ASP A 29 19.65 22.11 16.02
N PRO A 30 19.41 23.25 16.69
CA PRO A 30 18.25 23.43 17.54
C PRO A 30 17.00 23.55 16.65
N GLY A 31 16.41 22.40 16.32
CA GLY A 31 15.15 22.30 15.59
C GLY A 31 15.13 23.09 14.29
N ARG A 32 15.80 22.59 13.24
CA ARG A 32 15.68 23.11 11.87
C ARG A 32 14.22 23.23 11.46
N ARG A 33 13.64 24.41 11.66
CA ARG A 33 12.37 24.81 11.09
C ARG A 33 12.70 25.56 9.82
N ALA A 34 12.35 24.98 8.68
CA ALA A 34 12.36 25.67 7.41
C ALA A 34 10.94 26.12 7.08
N SER A 35 10.81 27.32 6.52
CA SER A 35 9.56 27.82 5.96
C SER A 35 9.75 27.96 4.46
N PHE A 36 8.78 27.49 3.70
CA PHE A 36 8.75 27.59 2.25
C PHE A 36 7.37 28.07 1.84
N ASP A 37 7.30 28.95 0.85
CA ASP A 37 6.03 29.25 0.18
C ASP A 37 5.65 28.11 -0.78
N GLU A 38 6.64 27.55 -1.48
CA GLU A 38 6.50 26.40 -2.38
C GLU A 38 7.76 25.51 -2.33
N ILE A 39 7.57 24.20 -2.52
CA ILE A 39 8.65 23.23 -2.73
C ILE A 39 8.46 22.48 -4.05
N THR A 40 9.44 22.57 -4.94
CA THR A 40 9.52 21.75 -6.18
C THR A 40 10.67 20.76 -6.05
N VAL A 41 10.33 19.51 -5.73
CA VAL A 41 11.31 18.45 -5.43
C VAL A 41 10.87 17.12 -6.02
N GLY A 42 11.81 16.20 -6.24
CA GLY A 42 11.49 14.87 -6.74
C GLY A 42 10.97 13.90 -5.67
N ARG A 43 11.45 14.04 -4.43
CA ARG A 43 11.09 13.16 -3.30
C ARG A 43 11.23 13.87 -1.96
N ILE A 44 10.32 13.56 -1.04
CA ILE A 44 10.35 13.97 0.37
C ILE A 44 10.33 12.70 1.23
N ASN A 45 11.24 12.61 2.20
CA ASN A 45 11.23 11.58 3.23
C ASN A 45 10.92 12.23 4.58
N ILE A 46 9.90 11.73 5.28
CA ILE A 46 9.66 12.04 6.69
C ILE A 46 10.33 10.93 7.49
N VAL A 47 11.22 11.30 8.40
CA VAL A 47 12.08 10.36 9.14
C VAL A 47 12.04 10.62 10.65
N GLU A 48 12.15 9.55 11.42
CA GLU A 48 12.42 9.58 12.85
C GLU A 48 13.87 10.01 13.15
N PRO A 49 14.20 10.38 14.41
CA PRO A 49 15.57 10.73 14.80
C PRO A 49 16.62 9.64 14.53
N ASP A 50 16.22 8.36 14.53
CA ASP A 50 17.09 7.22 14.23
C ASP A 50 17.25 6.95 12.73
N GLY A 51 16.58 7.74 11.87
CA GLY A 51 16.60 7.60 10.41
C GLY A 51 15.52 6.68 9.84
N THR A 52 14.68 6.07 10.68
CA THR A 52 13.52 5.28 10.23
C THR A 52 12.57 6.15 9.43
N LYS A 53 12.21 5.74 8.22
CA LYS A 53 11.25 6.47 7.38
C LYS A 53 9.84 6.22 7.90
N ARG A 54 8.99 7.25 7.91
CA ARG A 54 7.55 7.15 8.25
C ARG A 54 6.63 7.41 7.06
N ILE A 55 7.03 8.37 6.22
CA ILE A 55 6.32 8.72 4.99
C ILE A 55 7.35 8.97 3.90
N ILE A 56 7.12 8.41 2.71
CA ILE A 56 7.90 8.70 1.51
C ILE A 56 6.95 9.23 0.45
N LEU A 57 7.05 10.50 0.07
CA LEU A 57 6.35 11.06 -1.10
C LEU A 57 7.36 11.17 -2.25
N SER A 58 7.07 10.57 -3.40
CA SER A 58 8.03 10.49 -4.50
C SER A 58 7.37 10.58 -5.87
N ASN A 59 8.09 11.20 -6.80
CA ASN A 59 7.87 11.07 -8.23
C ASN A 59 8.17 9.62 -8.70
N LYS A 60 7.91 9.37 -10.00
CA LYS A 60 8.13 8.07 -10.65
C LYS A 60 9.60 7.62 -10.68
N ALA A 61 10.52 8.54 -10.94
CA ALA A 61 11.94 8.21 -11.13
C ALA A 61 12.65 7.80 -9.83
N GLN A 62 12.13 8.22 -8.68
CA GLN A 62 12.72 8.00 -7.36
C GLN A 62 11.82 7.14 -6.45
N PHE A 63 10.73 6.58 -7.00
CA PHE A 63 9.79 5.76 -6.26
C PHE A 63 10.51 4.52 -5.70
N PRO A 64 10.42 4.27 -4.38
CA PRO A 64 11.23 3.23 -3.74
C PRO A 64 10.65 1.83 -3.99
N GLY A 65 11.39 0.84 -3.50
CA GLY A 65 10.95 -0.53 -3.32
C GLY A 65 9.85 -0.71 -2.26
N ASP A 66 9.70 -1.94 -1.77
CA ASP A 66 8.92 -2.24 -0.58
C ASP A 66 9.81 -2.21 0.67
N PHE A 67 9.22 -1.98 1.84
CA PHE A 67 9.96 -1.96 3.11
C PHE A 67 9.49 -3.06 4.05
N MET A 68 10.42 -3.84 4.59
CA MET A 68 10.17 -4.84 5.63
C MET A 68 11.24 -4.72 6.70
N GLN A 69 10.83 -4.40 7.93
CA GLN A 69 11.73 -4.31 9.09
C GLN A 69 12.97 -3.44 8.84
N GLY A 70 12.78 -2.28 8.21
CA GLY A 70 13.83 -1.32 7.89
C GLY A 70 14.66 -1.64 6.64
N LYS A 71 14.40 -2.77 5.97
CA LYS A 71 15.08 -3.16 4.72
C LYS A 71 14.21 -2.85 3.52
N GLU A 72 14.81 -2.21 2.52
CA GLU A 72 14.17 -1.99 1.22
C GLU A 72 14.39 -3.21 0.31
N GLY A 73 13.30 -3.78 -0.19
CA GLY A 73 13.28 -4.83 -1.21
C GLY A 73 13.07 -4.24 -2.61
N ALA A 74 13.66 -4.85 -3.63
CA ALA A 74 13.50 -4.34 -4.99
C ALA A 74 12.10 -4.64 -5.53
N ARG A 75 11.42 -3.60 -6.03
CA ARG A 75 10.11 -3.71 -6.72
C ARG A 75 10.19 -3.16 -8.15
N PRO A 76 10.75 -3.90 -9.12
CA PRO A 76 10.85 -3.43 -10.52
C PRO A 76 9.49 -3.11 -11.14
N ASP A 77 8.45 -3.82 -10.70
CA ASP A 77 7.06 -3.63 -11.09
C ASP A 77 6.48 -2.27 -10.65
N ARG A 78 7.08 -1.62 -9.62
CA ARG A 78 6.64 -0.33 -9.11
C ARG A 78 7.24 0.89 -9.84
N ARG A 79 8.18 0.69 -10.77
CA ARG A 79 8.90 1.77 -11.48
C ARG A 79 8.02 2.65 -12.37
N ALA A 80 6.78 2.24 -12.63
CA ALA A 80 5.82 3.00 -13.42
C ALA A 80 5.01 4.02 -12.57
N PHE A 81 5.08 3.95 -11.24
CA PHE A 81 4.20 4.70 -10.34
C PHE A 81 4.93 5.85 -9.64
N ALA A 82 4.16 6.89 -9.32
CA ALA A 82 4.51 7.90 -8.33
C ALA A 82 3.53 7.79 -7.15
N GLY A 83 3.83 8.46 -6.03
CA GLY A 83 2.89 8.53 -4.91
C GLY A 83 3.57 8.58 -3.55
N MET A 84 2.91 7.97 -2.56
CA MET A 84 3.27 8.03 -1.15
C MET A 84 3.29 6.64 -0.51
N LEU A 85 4.31 6.29 0.28
CA LEU A 85 4.32 5.09 1.12
C LEU A 85 4.18 5.45 2.60
N PHE A 86 3.43 4.63 3.33
CA PHE A 86 3.35 4.64 4.78
C PHE A 86 4.25 3.56 5.35
N ILE A 87 5.04 3.93 6.36
CA ILE A 87 5.96 3.01 7.02
C ILE A 87 5.72 3.09 8.52
N ASN A 88 5.59 1.92 9.15
CA ASN A 88 5.35 1.80 10.59
C ASN A 88 6.64 1.91 11.41
N GLU A 89 6.52 1.77 12.74
CA GLU A 89 7.61 1.92 13.72
C GLU A 89 8.75 0.90 13.52
N GLU A 90 8.45 -0.28 12.96
CA GLU A 90 9.48 -1.30 12.69
C GLU A 90 10.17 -1.08 11.33
N GLY A 91 9.79 -0.04 10.59
CA GLY A 91 10.31 0.19 9.24
C GLY A 91 9.70 -0.73 8.19
N THR A 92 8.48 -1.22 8.41
CA THR A 92 7.70 -2.03 7.46
C THR A 92 6.66 -1.15 6.76
N GLU A 93 6.54 -1.27 5.43
CA GLU A 93 5.47 -0.66 4.65
C GLU A 93 4.11 -1.18 5.15
N ASN A 94 3.17 -0.27 5.41
CA ASN A 94 1.83 -0.60 5.88
C ASN A 94 0.73 0.08 5.06
N GLY A 95 1.03 0.31 3.79
CA GLY A 95 0.14 0.88 2.80
C GLY A 95 0.75 2.07 2.09
N GLY A 96 -0.06 2.70 1.25
CA GLY A 96 0.39 3.87 0.51
C GLY A 96 -0.60 4.30 -0.55
N LEU A 97 -0.32 5.44 -1.16
CA LEU A 97 -0.95 5.93 -2.37
C LEU A 97 -0.01 5.65 -3.55
N ILE A 98 -0.47 4.92 -4.56
CA ILE A 98 0.21 4.86 -5.85
C ILE A 98 -0.68 5.44 -6.93
N GLN A 99 -0.08 6.11 -7.90
CA GLN A 99 -0.78 6.63 -9.06
C GLN A 99 0.07 6.56 -10.33
N LYS A 100 -0.62 6.45 -11.46
CA LYS A 100 -0.08 6.62 -12.79
C LYS A 100 -1.17 7.10 -13.75
N GLY A 101 -0.73 7.71 -14.85
CA GLY A 101 -1.62 8.16 -15.91
C GLY A 101 -0.80 8.50 -17.13
N SER A 102 -1.07 7.84 -18.25
CA SER A 102 -0.47 8.17 -19.54
C SER A 102 -1.32 7.66 -20.69
N VAL A 103 -1.15 8.28 -21.85
CA VAL A 103 -1.53 7.69 -23.14
C VAL A 103 -0.27 7.14 -23.77
N GLY A 104 -0.25 5.83 -24.03
CA GLY A 104 0.86 5.15 -24.70
C GLY A 104 1.02 5.60 -26.15
N ALA A 105 2.18 5.30 -26.75
CA ALA A 105 2.43 5.57 -28.16
C ALA A 105 1.42 4.86 -29.10
N ASP A 106 0.81 3.78 -28.63
CA ASP A 106 -0.27 3.04 -29.31
C ASP A 106 -1.67 3.64 -29.08
N GLY A 107 -1.75 4.81 -28.43
CA GLY A 107 -3.00 5.50 -28.12
C GLY A 107 -3.77 4.93 -26.93
N LYS A 108 -3.25 3.90 -26.25
CA LYS A 108 -3.95 3.28 -25.12
C LYS A 108 -3.78 4.09 -23.84
N ILE A 109 -4.88 4.27 -23.12
CA ILE A 109 -4.89 4.87 -21.80
C ILE A 109 -4.43 3.83 -20.78
N ASP A 110 -3.43 4.19 -19.98
CA ASP A 110 -3.02 3.49 -18.77
C ASP A 110 -3.06 4.46 -17.60
N SER A 111 -4.18 4.45 -16.87
CA SER A 111 -4.36 5.31 -15.70
C SER A 111 -4.94 4.53 -14.54
N GLY A 112 -4.41 4.81 -13.35
CA GLY A 112 -4.95 4.24 -12.14
C GLY A 112 -4.37 4.89 -10.89
N LEU A 113 -5.16 4.82 -9.83
CA LEU A 113 -4.85 5.30 -8.49
C LEU A 113 -5.29 4.25 -7.48
N SER A 114 -4.45 3.98 -6.49
CA SER A 114 -4.76 3.08 -5.39
C SER A 114 -4.22 3.65 -4.09
N LEU A 115 -5.11 3.88 -3.12
CA LEU A 115 -4.75 4.14 -1.72
C LEU A 115 -5.03 2.88 -0.91
N THR A 116 -4.01 2.31 -0.32
CA THR A 116 -4.06 1.06 0.45
C THR A 116 -3.74 1.31 1.92
N PHE A 117 -4.39 0.52 2.77
CA PHE A 117 -4.07 0.39 4.18
C PHE A 117 -3.89 -1.09 4.45
N ASP A 118 -2.68 -1.46 4.82
CA ASP A 118 -2.31 -2.85 4.91
C ASP A 118 -2.57 -3.36 6.34
N ARG A 119 -2.88 -4.65 6.47
CA ARG A 119 -2.87 -5.29 7.79
C ARG A 119 -1.40 -5.36 8.26
N PHE A 120 -1.16 -5.24 9.56
CA PHE A 120 0.19 -5.31 10.13
C PHE A 120 1.00 -6.53 9.60
N ARG A 121 2.16 -6.25 8.97
CA ARG A 121 3.06 -7.22 8.30
C ARG A 121 2.38 -8.10 7.24
N GLN A 122 1.33 -7.59 6.64
CA GLN A 122 0.50 -8.24 5.65
C GLN A 122 0.06 -7.20 4.62
N ASP A 123 -0.82 -7.59 3.71
CA ASP A 123 -1.28 -6.74 2.62
C ASP A 123 -2.66 -6.10 2.89
N GLN A 124 -3.21 -5.44 1.89
CA GLN A 124 -4.35 -4.53 1.94
C GLN A 124 -5.58 -5.06 2.69
N ALA A 125 -5.81 -4.52 3.89
CA ALA A 125 -7.07 -4.69 4.63
C ALA A 125 -8.16 -3.76 4.08
N LEU A 126 -7.77 -2.55 3.64
CA LEU A 126 -8.64 -1.57 3.01
C LEU A 126 -7.95 -1.00 1.76
N GLN A 127 -8.72 -0.77 0.71
CA GLN A 127 -8.24 -0.15 -0.51
C GLN A 127 -9.30 0.73 -1.15
N LEU A 128 -8.92 1.95 -1.54
CA LEU A 128 -9.67 2.82 -2.44
C LEU A 128 -8.96 2.79 -3.79
N MET A 129 -9.70 2.58 -4.87
CA MET A 129 -9.11 2.48 -6.21
C MET A 129 -9.93 3.15 -7.29
N ASN A 130 -9.21 3.64 -8.28
CA ASN A 130 -9.73 3.98 -9.60
C ASN A 130 -8.78 3.38 -10.64
N ASN A 131 -9.31 2.65 -11.61
CA ASN A 131 -8.58 2.17 -12.78
C ASN A 131 -9.35 2.62 -14.01
N ASP A 132 -8.65 3.20 -14.98
CA ASP A 132 -9.28 3.78 -16.15
C ASP A 132 -8.53 3.44 -17.44
N SER A 133 -9.31 3.22 -18.49
CA SER A 133 -8.87 2.90 -19.84
C SER A 133 -9.99 3.26 -20.82
N ALA A 134 -9.70 3.21 -22.13
CA ALA A 134 -10.69 3.54 -23.15
C ALA A 134 -11.95 2.64 -23.13
N THR A 135 -11.85 1.41 -22.61
CA THR A 135 -12.94 0.42 -22.65
C THR A 135 -13.40 -0.05 -21.27
N TYR A 136 -12.68 0.32 -20.21
CA TYR A 136 -12.92 -0.14 -18.86
C TYR A 136 -12.61 0.94 -17.85
N GLN A 137 -13.58 1.23 -16.99
CA GLN A 137 -13.45 2.14 -15.87
C GLN A 137 -13.96 1.43 -14.61
N MET A 138 -13.13 1.36 -13.58
CA MET A 138 -13.48 0.80 -12.28
C MET A 138 -13.17 1.80 -11.19
N THR A 139 -14.12 2.08 -10.31
CA THR A 139 -13.89 2.83 -9.07
C THR A 139 -14.56 2.11 -7.94
N GLY A 140 -13.84 1.94 -6.83
CA GLY A 140 -14.44 1.29 -5.67
C GLY A 140 -13.58 1.27 -4.42
N ILE A 141 -14.20 0.72 -3.39
CA ILE A 141 -13.66 0.48 -2.07
C ILE A 141 -13.68 -1.04 -1.84
N LYS A 142 -12.55 -1.60 -1.43
CA LYS A 142 -12.42 -3.00 -1.00
C LYS A 142 -12.09 -3.04 0.47
N ILE A 143 -12.81 -3.88 1.22
CA ILE A 143 -12.43 -4.28 2.58
C ILE A 143 -12.21 -5.78 2.58
N ASN A 144 -11.05 -6.20 3.06
CA ASN A 144 -10.61 -7.58 3.06
C ASN A 144 -10.41 -8.06 4.50
N ASP A 145 -10.74 -9.32 4.73
CA ASP A 145 -10.23 -10.08 5.86
C ASP A 145 -8.91 -10.71 5.43
N VAL A 146 -7.82 -10.14 5.92
CA VAL A 146 -6.44 -10.54 5.59
C VAL A 146 -5.95 -11.41 6.73
N PRO A 147 -5.32 -12.59 6.55
CA PRO A 147 -4.89 -13.44 7.67
C PRO A 147 -3.91 -12.75 8.62
N HIS A 148 -3.80 -13.24 9.86
CA HIS A 148 -2.76 -12.77 10.78
C HIS A 148 -1.38 -13.22 10.27
N PHE A 149 -0.36 -12.35 10.34
CA PHE A 149 0.97 -12.62 9.76
C PHE A 149 1.65 -13.90 10.31
N ALA A 150 1.32 -14.29 11.54
CA ALA A 150 1.84 -15.52 12.16
C ALA A 150 1.20 -16.80 11.59
N LEU A 151 -0.01 -16.70 11.02
CA LEU A 151 -0.67 -17.81 10.34
C LEU A 151 -0.24 -17.89 8.87
N THR A 152 -0.19 -16.75 8.20
CA THR A 152 0.32 -16.62 6.83
C THR A 152 1.25 -15.42 6.78
N SER A 153 2.53 -15.67 6.56
CA SER A 153 3.52 -14.62 6.31
C SER A 153 3.52 -14.18 4.85
N MET A 154 4.13 -13.03 4.53
CA MET A 154 4.32 -12.61 3.14
C MET A 154 5.15 -13.62 2.33
N ALA A 155 6.12 -14.29 2.97
CA ALA A 155 6.88 -15.38 2.35
C ALA A 155 6.01 -16.60 2.04
N ASP A 156 5.00 -16.90 2.88
CA ASP A 156 4.03 -17.95 2.55
C ASP A 156 3.18 -17.55 1.33
N ILE A 157 2.74 -16.29 1.23
CA ILE A 157 1.97 -15.79 0.08
C ILE A 157 2.78 -15.93 -1.21
N GLU A 158 4.05 -15.56 -1.20
CA GLU A 158 4.96 -15.74 -2.34
C GLU A 158 5.08 -17.21 -2.72
N ARG A 159 5.39 -18.08 -1.73
CA ARG A 159 5.48 -19.54 -1.95
C ARG A 159 4.19 -20.12 -2.51
N PHE A 160 3.01 -19.70 -2.03
CA PHE A 160 1.73 -20.14 -2.56
C PHE A 160 1.53 -19.75 -4.01
N GLY A 161 1.98 -18.55 -4.40
CA GLY A 161 1.99 -18.10 -5.79
C GLY A 161 2.86 -18.98 -6.67
N GLU A 162 4.08 -19.30 -6.22
CA GLU A 162 5.00 -20.18 -6.95
C GLU A 162 4.48 -21.61 -7.07
N GLU A 163 3.96 -22.18 -5.98
CA GLU A 163 3.36 -23.52 -5.98
C GLU A 163 2.17 -23.58 -6.94
N ALA A 164 1.27 -22.59 -6.90
CA ALA A 164 0.16 -22.50 -7.82
C ALA A 164 0.64 -22.37 -9.28
N GLY A 165 1.69 -21.59 -9.55
CA GLY A 165 2.25 -21.41 -10.89
C GLY A 165 2.84 -22.69 -11.51
N LYS A 166 3.21 -23.67 -10.68
CA LYS A 166 3.72 -24.98 -11.12
C LYS A 166 2.60 -25.98 -11.44
N LEU A 167 1.36 -25.70 -11.03
CA LEU A 167 0.21 -26.57 -11.26
C LEU A 167 -0.45 -26.29 -12.62
N PRO A 168 -1.04 -27.31 -13.26
CA PRO A 168 -1.95 -27.11 -14.39
C PRO A 168 -3.05 -26.11 -14.05
N GLU A 169 -3.46 -25.26 -14.99
CA GLU A 169 -4.44 -24.19 -14.77
C GLU A 169 -5.75 -24.69 -14.11
N ALA A 170 -6.20 -25.88 -14.52
CA ALA A 170 -7.38 -26.54 -13.98
C ALA A 170 -7.27 -26.86 -12.47
N GLU A 171 -6.06 -27.10 -11.96
CA GLU A 171 -5.78 -27.47 -10.58
C GLU A 171 -5.46 -26.26 -9.69
N GLN A 172 -5.01 -25.16 -10.28
CA GLN A 172 -4.68 -23.94 -9.54
C GLN A 172 -5.85 -23.41 -8.72
N ARG A 173 -7.07 -23.52 -9.26
CA ARG A 173 -8.29 -23.10 -8.57
C ARG A 173 -8.53 -23.93 -7.32
N ALA A 174 -8.39 -25.25 -7.40
CA ALA A 174 -8.56 -26.15 -6.27
C ALA A 174 -7.51 -25.91 -5.18
N TYR A 175 -6.26 -25.67 -5.58
CA TYR A 175 -5.18 -25.31 -4.66
C TYR A 175 -5.47 -24.01 -3.90
N ARG A 176 -5.83 -22.94 -4.60
CA ARG A 176 -6.20 -21.66 -3.97
C ARG A 176 -7.43 -21.80 -3.07
N GLN A 177 -8.42 -22.59 -3.48
CA GLN A 177 -9.60 -22.85 -2.66
C GLN A 177 -9.23 -23.56 -1.36
N LYS A 178 -8.35 -24.57 -1.40
CA LYS A 178 -7.86 -25.27 -0.20
C LYS A 178 -7.18 -24.30 0.78
N LEU A 179 -6.34 -23.39 0.27
CA LEU A 179 -5.70 -22.38 1.11
C LEU A 179 -6.72 -21.38 1.70
N ALA A 180 -7.70 -20.95 0.90
CA ALA A 180 -8.78 -20.08 1.35
C ALA A 180 -9.62 -20.74 2.46
N GLU A 181 -9.99 -22.01 2.31
CA GLU A 181 -10.73 -22.79 3.30
C GLU A 181 -9.93 -22.99 4.60
N ALA A 182 -8.60 -23.09 4.49
CA ALA A 182 -7.69 -23.12 5.62
C ALA A 182 -7.43 -21.74 6.26
N GLY A 183 -8.10 -20.67 5.80
CA GLY A 183 -7.91 -19.31 6.30
C GLY A 183 -6.53 -18.73 5.99
N ARG A 184 -5.83 -19.28 4.99
CA ARG A 184 -4.46 -18.89 4.64
C ARG A 184 -4.39 -17.77 3.60
N LEU A 185 -5.49 -17.44 2.94
CA LEU A 185 -5.57 -16.38 1.92
C LEU A 185 -6.56 -15.29 2.33
N SER A 186 -6.25 -14.05 1.95
CA SER A 186 -7.16 -12.92 2.09
C SER A 186 -8.50 -13.15 1.39
N GLN A 187 -9.58 -12.80 2.06
CA GLN A 187 -10.94 -12.87 1.54
C GLN A 187 -11.55 -11.47 1.46
N ASN A 188 -12.08 -11.11 0.30
CA ASN A 188 -12.82 -9.86 0.19
C ASN A 188 -14.15 -9.97 0.96
N ARG A 189 -14.40 -9.03 1.86
CA ARG A 189 -15.62 -8.95 2.69
C ARG A 189 -16.62 -7.97 2.15
N ILE A 190 -16.14 -6.82 1.67
CA ILE A 190 -16.96 -5.75 1.13
C ILE A 190 -16.36 -5.28 -0.18
N TRP A 191 -17.23 -5.12 -1.18
CA TRP A 191 -16.97 -4.34 -2.38
C TRP A 191 -18.04 -3.26 -2.48
N LEU A 192 -17.63 -2.00 -2.62
CA LEU A 192 -18.51 -0.89 -2.96
C LEU A 192 -17.92 -0.20 -4.18
N GLY A 193 -18.62 -0.20 -5.31
CA GLY A 193 -18.08 0.42 -6.51
C GLY A 193 -19.00 0.31 -7.71
N ASN A 194 -18.51 0.80 -8.84
CA ASN A 194 -19.18 0.59 -10.11
C ASN A 194 -19.08 -0.88 -10.56
N THR A 195 -19.94 -1.27 -11.49
CA THR A 195 -19.90 -2.57 -12.16
C THR A 195 -19.38 -2.41 -13.58
N GLY A 196 -18.84 -3.49 -14.16
CA GLY A 196 -18.42 -3.49 -15.57
C GLY A 196 -19.57 -3.19 -16.56
N ALA A 197 -20.82 -3.32 -16.12
CA ALA A 197 -22.02 -2.99 -16.89
C ALA A 197 -22.53 -1.56 -16.64
N LYS A 198 -21.66 -0.64 -16.21
CA LYS A 198 -22.00 0.77 -15.89
C LYS A 198 -23.06 0.94 -14.79
N GLY A 199 -23.24 -0.07 -13.95
CA GLY A 199 -24.06 0.02 -12.75
C GLY A 199 -23.23 0.38 -11.51
N SER A 200 -23.86 0.30 -10.35
CA SER A 200 -23.20 0.40 -9.04
C SER A 200 -23.65 -0.75 -8.14
N ALA A 201 -22.76 -1.19 -7.26
CA ALA A 201 -23.04 -2.28 -6.34
C ALA A 201 -22.33 -2.12 -4.99
N LEU A 202 -23.04 -2.47 -3.92
CA LEU A 202 -22.48 -2.90 -2.64
C LEU A 202 -22.63 -4.43 -2.56
N GLN A 203 -21.53 -5.15 -2.36
CA GLN A 203 -21.53 -6.59 -2.12
C GLN A 203 -21.05 -6.87 -0.71
N LEU A 204 -21.80 -7.69 0.02
CA LEU A 204 -21.42 -8.23 1.33
C LEU A 204 -21.15 -9.72 1.20
N LYS A 205 -19.97 -10.15 1.64
CA LYS A 205 -19.48 -11.51 1.49
C LYS A 205 -19.28 -12.19 2.84
N ASP A 206 -19.41 -13.51 2.85
CA ASP A 206 -19.14 -14.35 4.03
C ASP A 206 -17.64 -14.57 4.29
N ALA A 207 -17.30 -15.36 5.31
CA ALA A 207 -15.93 -15.68 5.69
C ALA A 207 -15.13 -16.39 4.60
N ARG A 208 -15.80 -16.99 3.62
CA ARG A 208 -15.17 -17.68 2.48
C ARG A 208 -15.19 -16.81 1.21
N GLY A 209 -15.51 -15.52 1.34
CA GLY A 209 -15.60 -14.60 0.21
C GLY A 209 -16.83 -14.78 -0.68
N ARG A 210 -17.82 -15.61 -0.27
CA ARG A 210 -19.03 -15.84 -1.05
C ARG A 210 -20.03 -14.71 -0.82
N THR A 211 -20.54 -14.10 -1.88
CA THR A 211 -21.54 -13.03 -1.77
C THR A 211 -22.83 -13.55 -1.15
N ARG A 212 -23.33 -12.85 -0.12
CA ARG A 212 -24.57 -13.17 0.58
C ARG A 212 -25.63 -12.09 0.44
N MET A 213 -25.20 -10.86 0.24
CA MET A 213 -26.11 -9.75 -0.03
C MET A 213 -25.52 -8.82 -1.07
N MET A 214 -26.40 -8.24 -1.88
CA MET A 214 -26.05 -7.21 -2.85
C MET A 214 -27.09 -6.09 -2.82
N LEU A 215 -26.64 -4.84 -2.86
CA LEU A 215 -27.47 -3.69 -3.22
C LEU A 215 -26.98 -3.22 -4.59
N LEU A 216 -27.87 -3.18 -5.58
CA LEU A 216 -27.52 -2.91 -6.97
C LEU A 216 -28.36 -1.77 -7.54
N VAL A 217 -27.73 -0.99 -8.41
CA VAL A 217 -28.42 -0.14 -9.38
C VAL A 217 -27.80 -0.39 -10.75
N THR A 218 -28.62 -0.77 -11.72
CA THR A 218 -28.19 -1.01 -13.11
C THR A 218 -27.96 0.31 -13.85
N ALA A 219 -27.34 0.25 -15.05
CA ALA A 219 -27.10 1.43 -15.88
C ALA A 219 -28.39 2.15 -16.31
N ASP A 220 -29.50 1.43 -16.43
CA ASP A 220 -30.83 1.98 -16.73
C ASP A 220 -31.62 2.39 -15.46
N GLY A 221 -30.98 2.36 -14.28
CA GLY A 221 -31.55 2.88 -13.04
C GLY A 221 -32.46 1.91 -12.27
N LYS A 222 -32.47 0.62 -12.63
CA LYS A 222 -33.24 -0.38 -11.88
C LYS A 222 -32.52 -0.70 -10.57
N ALA A 223 -33.19 -0.43 -9.46
CA ALA A 223 -32.71 -0.74 -8.12
C ALA A 223 -33.14 -2.14 -7.68
N GLU A 224 -32.24 -2.89 -7.07
CA GLU A 224 -32.53 -4.22 -6.51
C GLU A 224 -31.65 -4.50 -5.28
N ILE A 225 -32.25 -5.11 -4.25
CA ILE A 225 -31.53 -5.73 -3.13
C ILE A 225 -31.68 -7.23 -3.27
N GLN A 226 -30.57 -7.97 -3.30
CA GLN A 226 -30.56 -9.42 -3.42
C GLN A 226 -29.96 -10.06 -2.16
N MET A 227 -30.59 -11.14 -1.69
CA MET A 227 -30.02 -12.08 -0.72
C MET A 227 -29.72 -13.39 -1.43
N LEU A 228 -28.54 -13.95 -1.20
CA LEU A 228 -28.04 -15.14 -1.88
C LEU A 228 -27.89 -16.30 -0.88
N ASP A 229 -28.34 -17.49 -1.26
CA ASP A 229 -28.18 -18.72 -0.48
C ASP A 229 -26.73 -19.23 -0.48
N GLU A 230 -26.48 -20.34 0.22
CA GLU A 230 -25.13 -20.92 0.37
C GLU A 230 -24.43 -21.24 -0.96
N THR A 231 -25.20 -21.56 -2.00
CA THR A 231 -24.73 -21.90 -3.36
C THR A 231 -24.49 -20.67 -4.23
N GLY A 232 -24.90 -19.49 -3.76
CA GLY A 232 -24.81 -18.23 -4.50
C GLY A 232 -26.01 -17.95 -5.40
N LYS A 233 -27.13 -18.67 -5.21
CA LYS A 233 -28.37 -18.38 -5.92
C LYS A 233 -29.18 -17.34 -5.15
N VAL A 234 -29.81 -16.41 -5.86
CA VAL A 234 -30.73 -15.43 -5.25
C VAL A 234 -31.90 -16.18 -4.60
N SER A 235 -31.99 -16.10 -3.28
CA SER A 235 -33.07 -16.71 -2.49
C SER A 235 -34.20 -15.72 -2.22
N LYS A 236 -33.88 -14.42 -2.18
CA LYS A 236 -34.86 -13.34 -2.03
C LYS A 236 -34.34 -12.09 -2.75
N SER A 237 -35.24 -11.35 -3.38
CA SER A 237 -34.95 -10.01 -3.88
C SER A 237 -36.03 -9.01 -3.46
N ILE A 238 -35.63 -7.74 -3.33
CA ILE A 238 -36.50 -6.61 -3.06
C ILE A 238 -36.27 -5.59 -4.17
N THR A 239 -37.35 -5.19 -4.83
CA THR A 239 -37.37 -4.18 -5.89
C THR A 239 -38.33 -3.05 -5.48
N PRO A 240 -38.29 -1.88 -6.12
CA PRO A 240 -39.23 -0.79 -5.83
C PRO A 240 -40.72 -1.18 -5.94
N GLY A 241 -41.05 -2.21 -6.73
CA GLY A 241 -42.41 -2.72 -6.88
C GLY A 241 -42.77 -3.88 -5.94
N SER A 242 -41.85 -4.35 -5.08
CA SER A 242 -42.12 -5.40 -4.12
C SER A 242 -43.09 -4.87 -3.05
N LYS A 243 -44.33 -5.39 -3.02
CA LYS A 243 -45.28 -5.16 -1.94
C LYS A 243 -44.93 -6.05 -0.74
N GLU A 244 -45.25 -5.57 0.47
CA GLU A 244 -45.01 -6.22 1.76
C GLU A 244 -45.47 -7.69 1.81
#